data_AF-A0A967PBP0-F1
#
_entry.id   AF-A0A967PBP0-F1
#
_cell.length_a   1.000
_cell.length_b   1.000
_cell.length_c   1.000
_cell.angle_alpha   90.00
_cell.angle_beta   90.00
_cell.angle_gamma   90.00
#
_symmetry.space_group_name_H-M   'P 1'
#
loop_
_entity.id
_entity.type
_entity.pdbx_description
1 polymer ?
#
loop_
_entity_poly.entity_id
_entity_poly.type
_entity_poly.pdbx_seq_one_letter_code
_entity_poly.pdbx_strand_id
1 'polypeptide(L)'
;MSTKKTLILSTVALIIICTALVINTSAHIVKEQPWHPLPASYLRSVFYLNLKPVNWDLVEKEYSSQVESGYDYGSVYEILDQITKFSSTNYQAEIKAAISSKNKEQVYQVTTDALSNYIRFLLSKAEENIDNPSKASLYISNSKELYRAFEKFIQKYDEQNYVILGKAWLNMNTSLGSRGVLGAAERKPDIATFTKSKKAIEDYLIANYEKSVRKKVLIPIPLGVDKSVTKKSDLNWLPPGTNLNDQVPLPRLVLNFEERGHDEKDLFLVAYGDMLFDSKEIFGSPANDLGIACSKCHNRSDINKSFFIPGISHKPGSIDVDGQFFNPLFNDHRNDSIDIPSLRGIRFTAPYGRDGRFASLRDFVRNVIVNEFGGAEPTPLMLDALVTYMLEFDWLPSQYLNPDGTLNENASKQAKRGEILFNKKFDSMGGRACSSCHIPSSNFIDGLRHDIGSGNASSPNARDSFFDTPTLINVKYTAPYFHDGSLENLSDVVQWFDNKYKLKLNEKEKSDLTAYLDEVGTGEEPFENFDYENTQFTLDWSELSTFLSTLNTLIPAEDKFHIALLLNTVSKDLKFDAAGLKNLDQSSLVYELTDKLDNILDAVEKNDWQTSASLWLEYKELENKYGPKFK
;
A
#
# COMPACT_ATOMS: atom_id res chain seq x y z
N MET A 1 31.66 -12.31 -65.13
CA MET A 1 31.07 -11.38 -66.12
C MET A 1 29.80 -12.01 -66.66
N SER A 2 28.68 -11.27 -66.61
CA SER A 2 27.45 -11.50 -67.41
C SER A 2 26.65 -12.77 -67.03
N THR A 3 25.32 -12.81 -66.87
CA THR A 3 24.22 -11.89 -67.15
C THR A 3 22.93 -12.50 -66.58
N LYS A 4 22.15 -11.70 -65.84
CA LYS A 4 20.70 -11.43 -66.02
C LYS A 4 19.71 -12.52 -66.52
N LYS A 5 18.54 -12.47 -65.85
CA LYS A 5 17.14 -12.83 -66.23
C LYS A 5 16.68 -14.24 -65.82
N THR A 6 15.44 -14.54 -65.40
CA THR A 6 14.21 -13.81 -65.02
C THR A 6 13.21 -14.92 -64.61
N LEU A 7 12.49 -14.75 -63.48
CA LEU A 7 11.12 -15.20 -63.15
C LEU A 7 10.66 -16.64 -63.47
N ILE A 8 10.08 -17.35 -62.47
CA ILE A 8 8.67 -17.81 -62.43
C ILE A 8 8.43 -18.73 -61.21
N LEU A 9 7.42 -18.33 -60.43
CA LEU A 9 6.50 -19.02 -59.52
C LEU A 9 6.79 -20.38 -58.84
N SER A 10 6.30 -20.41 -57.60
CA SER A 10 5.58 -21.49 -56.90
C SER A 10 6.37 -22.71 -56.43
N THR A 11 6.57 -22.84 -55.11
CA THR A 11 5.81 -23.78 -54.25
C THR A 11 6.31 -23.78 -52.79
N VAL A 12 5.39 -23.50 -51.86
CA VAL A 12 5.14 -24.17 -50.57
C VAL A 12 6.34 -24.76 -49.81
N ALA A 13 6.68 -24.15 -48.67
CA ALA A 13 6.92 -24.84 -47.39
C ALA A 13 6.96 -23.81 -46.24
N LEU A 14 5.77 -23.50 -45.71
CA LEU A 14 5.62 -22.77 -44.45
C LEU A 14 5.77 -23.79 -43.30
N ILE A 15 6.96 -23.88 -42.71
CA ILE A 15 7.14 -24.62 -41.45
C ILE A 15 6.73 -23.69 -40.32
N ILE A 16 5.50 -23.90 -39.84
CA ILE A 16 4.98 -23.30 -38.60
C ILE A 16 5.67 -24.01 -37.44
N ILE A 17 6.63 -23.35 -36.80
CA ILE A 17 7.12 -23.76 -35.48
C ILE A 17 6.11 -23.22 -34.46
N CYS A 18 5.12 -24.05 -34.10
CA CYS A 18 4.33 -23.89 -32.89
C CYS A 18 5.17 -24.35 -31.70
N THR A 19 6.03 -23.48 -31.18
CA THR A 19 6.45 -23.59 -29.78
C THR A 19 5.30 -23.07 -28.93
N ALA A 20 4.59 -23.99 -28.27
CA ALA A 20 3.72 -23.67 -27.16
C ALA A 20 4.57 -22.97 -26.08
N LEU A 21 4.50 -21.64 -26.02
CA LEU A 21 4.88 -20.93 -24.81
C LEU A 21 3.92 -21.41 -23.72
N VAL A 22 4.45 -22.18 -22.77
CA VAL A 22 3.82 -22.35 -21.47
C VAL A 22 3.88 -20.97 -20.81
N ILE A 23 2.82 -20.20 -20.98
CA ILE A 23 2.65 -18.93 -20.28
C ILE A 23 2.28 -19.35 -18.85
N ASN A 24 3.26 -19.32 -17.94
CA ASN A 24 2.96 -19.30 -16.52
C ASN A 24 2.10 -18.06 -16.25
N THR A 25 0.79 -18.26 -16.16
CA THR A 25 -0.14 -17.18 -15.80
C THR A 25 -0.20 -17.09 -14.29
N SER A 26 0.88 -16.59 -13.69
CA SER A 26 0.76 -15.92 -12.40
C SER A 26 -0.27 -14.81 -12.56
N ALA A 27 -1.13 -14.62 -11.56
CA ALA A 27 -2.02 -13.48 -11.52
C ALA A 27 -1.15 -12.22 -11.51
N HIS A 28 -0.91 -11.64 -12.69
CA HIS A 28 -0.27 -10.36 -12.77
C HIS A 28 -1.26 -9.36 -12.20
N ILE A 29 -0.92 -8.80 -11.03
CA ILE A 29 -1.48 -7.55 -10.54
C ILE A 29 -1.51 -6.62 -11.76
N VAL A 30 -2.70 -6.20 -12.17
CA VAL A 30 -2.86 -5.26 -13.28
C VAL A 30 -2.17 -3.97 -12.82
N LYS A 31 -0.91 -3.78 -13.21
CA LYS A 31 -0.20 -2.53 -12.95
C LYS A 31 -1.04 -1.41 -13.54
N GLU A 32 -1.40 -0.45 -12.69
CA GLU A 32 -2.15 0.72 -13.14
C GLU A 32 -1.43 1.33 -14.35
N GLN A 33 -2.19 1.68 -15.39
CA GLN A 33 -1.63 2.36 -16.54
C GLN A 33 -0.86 3.60 -16.07
N PRO A 34 0.41 3.79 -16.51
CA PRO A 34 1.23 4.90 -16.08
C PRO A 34 0.46 6.21 -16.18
N TRP A 35 0.48 6.99 -15.11
CA TRP A 35 -0.11 8.32 -15.15
C TRP A 35 0.75 9.22 -16.02
N HIS A 36 0.10 10.07 -16.84
CA HIS A 36 0.81 11.20 -17.42
C HIS A 36 1.42 12.04 -16.28
N PRO A 37 2.63 12.61 -16.44
CA PRO A 37 3.35 13.22 -15.32
C PRO A 37 2.60 14.38 -14.66
N LEU A 38 2.02 15.28 -15.47
CA LEU A 38 1.28 16.44 -14.97
C LEU A 38 0.07 16.09 -14.07
N PRO A 39 -0.90 15.23 -14.46
CA PRO A 39 -1.99 14.85 -13.57
C PRO A 39 -1.52 14.03 -12.37
N ALA A 40 -0.46 13.23 -12.50
CA ALA A 40 0.12 12.50 -11.37
C ALA A 40 0.65 13.47 -10.29
N SER A 41 1.49 14.42 -10.70
CA SER A 41 2.07 15.44 -9.82
C SER A 41 1.02 16.39 -9.27
N TYR A 42 -0.02 16.73 -10.05
CA TYR A 42 -1.16 17.47 -9.55
C TYR A 42 -1.84 16.75 -8.40
N LEU A 43 -2.25 15.49 -8.58
CA LEU A 43 -2.93 14.73 -7.53
C LEU A 43 -2.03 14.53 -6.30
N ARG A 44 -0.76 14.13 -6.45
CA ARG A 44 0.18 14.06 -5.31
C ARG A 44 0.34 15.40 -4.60
N SER A 45 0.52 16.49 -5.35
CA SER A 45 0.63 17.83 -4.77
C SER A 45 -0.63 18.21 -3.99
N VAL A 46 -1.83 17.97 -4.54
CA VAL A 46 -3.10 18.24 -3.84
C VAL A 46 -3.17 17.44 -2.54
N PHE A 47 -2.73 16.19 -2.54
CA PHE A 47 -2.64 15.39 -1.33
C PHE A 47 -1.69 16.02 -0.31
N TYR A 48 -0.45 16.35 -0.70
CA TYR A 48 0.55 16.97 0.19
C TYR A 48 0.10 18.31 0.77
N LEU A 49 -0.58 19.14 -0.02
CA LEU A 49 -1.11 20.43 0.41
C LEU A 49 -2.25 20.31 1.45
N ASN A 50 -2.82 19.11 1.62
CA ASN A 50 -3.80 18.81 2.67
C ASN A 50 -3.19 18.19 3.93
N LEU A 51 -1.93 17.73 3.88
CA LEU A 51 -1.21 17.27 5.06
C LEU A 51 -0.96 18.44 6.02
N LYS A 52 -0.80 18.15 7.31
CA LYS A 52 -0.44 19.14 8.32
C LYS A 52 0.71 18.66 9.20
N PRO A 53 1.85 19.38 9.19
CA PRO A 53 2.13 20.55 8.34
C PRO A 53 2.20 20.16 6.86
N VAL A 54 2.01 21.15 5.98
CA VAL A 54 2.23 20.94 4.54
C VAL A 54 3.72 20.68 4.31
N ASN A 55 4.06 19.59 3.64
CA ASN A 55 5.42 19.31 3.22
C ASN A 55 5.72 20.03 1.89
N TRP A 56 6.21 21.27 2.00
CA TRP A 56 6.51 22.12 0.84
C TRP A 56 7.65 21.59 -0.02
N ASP A 57 8.61 20.88 0.57
CA ASP A 57 9.73 20.29 -0.16
C ASP A 57 9.23 19.18 -1.10
N LEU A 58 8.29 18.35 -0.63
CA LEU A 58 7.63 17.37 -1.49
C LEU A 58 6.81 18.05 -2.59
N VAL A 59 6.05 19.10 -2.25
CA VAL A 59 5.29 19.87 -3.26
C VAL A 59 6.24 20.44 -4.32
N GLU A 60 7.38 21.02 -3.95
CA GLU A 60 8.36 21.55 -4.91
C GLU A 60 8.99 20.46 -5.78
N LYS A 61 9.33 19.31 -5.19
CA LYS A 61 9.89 18.15 -5.91
C LYS A 61 8.91 17.61 -6.97
N GLU A 62 7.61 17.58 -6.70
CA GLU A 62 6.61 17.12 -7.68
C GLU A 62 6.64 17.90 -9.00
N TYR A 63 7.04 19.17 -8.96
CA TYR A 63 7.14 20.01 -10.16
C TYR A 63 8.55 20.10 -10.75
N SER A 64 9.58 20.05 -9.91
CA SER A 64 10.98 20.31 -10.27
C SER A 64 11.81 19.07 -10.58
N SER A 65 11.49 17.93 -9.95
CA SER A 65 12.27 16.70 -10.10
C SER A 65 12.11 16.08 -11.47
N GLN A 66 13.10 15.25 -11.81
CA GLN A 66 13.03 14.45 -13.03
C GLN A 66 11.81 13.52 -12.97
N VAL A 67 11.01 13.49 -14.02
CA VAL A 67 9.87 12.59 -14.06
C VAL A 67 10.34 11.18 -14.35
N GLU A 68 10.19 10.29 -13.38
CA GLU A 68 10.31 8.85 -13.59
C GLU A 68 9.03 8.33 -14.25
N SER A 69 8.96 8.43 -15.58
CA SER A 69 7.83 7.93 -16.36
C SER A 69 8.29 7.34 -17.68
N GLY A 70 7.42 6.56 -18.32
CA GLY A 70 7.64 6.10 -19.70
C GLY A 70 7.55 7.21 -20.76
N TYR A 71 7.49 8.48 -20.36
CA TYR A 71 7.40 9.65 -21.24
C TYR A 71 8.75 10.40 -21.28
N ASP A 72 9.08 10.96 -22.45
CA ASP A 72 10.32 11.72 -22.69
C ASP A 72 10.17 13.18 -22.24
N TYR A 73 9.99 13.39 -20.93
CA TYR A 73 9.95 14.69 -20.29
C TYR A 73 11.02 14.79 -19.19
N GLY A 74 11.69 15.94 -19.08
CA GLY A 74 12.61 16.21 -17.98
C GLY A 74 11.85 16.43 -16.68
N SER A 75 11.02 17.47 -16.59
CA SER A 75 10.24 17.81 -15.38
C SER A 75 8.82 18.26 -15.70
N VAL A 76 7.93 18.30 -14.70
CA VAL A 76 6.59 18.89 -14.88
C VAL A 76 6.67 20.38 -15.20
N TYR A 77 7.67 21.08 -14.67
CA TYR A 77 7.97 22.46 -15.04
C TYR A 77 8.27 22.65 -16.53
N GLU A 78 8.89 21.67 -17.21
CA GLU A 78 9.09 21.72 -18.66
C GLU A 78 7.78 21.51 -19.42
N ILE A 79 6.92 20.61 -18.94
CA ILE A 79 5.57 20.41 -19.50
C ILE A 79 4.76 21.72 -19.39
N LEU A 80 4.82 22.39 -18.24
CA LEU A 80 4.15 23.67 -17.99
C LEU A 80 4.70 24.82 -18.87
N ASP A 81 6.00 24.85 -19.17
CA ASP A 81 6.58 25.79 -20.13
C ASP A 81 6.04 25.57 -21.55
N GLN A 82 5.89 24.31 -21.97
CA GLN A 82 5.30 23.98 -23.27
C GLN A 82 3.84 24.47 -23.37
N ILE A 83 3.06 24.36 -22.30
CA ILE A 83 1.68 24.85 -22.24
C ILE A 83 1.64 26.38 -22.28
N THR A 84 2.58 27.05 -21.60
CA THR A 84 2.68 28.52 -21.54
C THR A 84 2.82 29.16 -22.92
N LYS A 85 3.46 28.47 -23.89
CA LYS A 85 3.56 28.94 -25.28
C LYS A 85 2.21 29.12 -25.99
N PHE A 86 1.15 28.55 -25.45
CA PHE A 86 -0.20 28.56 -26.01
C PHE A 86 -1.25 29.13 -25.05
N SER A 87 -0.83 29.73 -23.93
CA SER A 87 -1.67 30.41 -22.95
C SER A 87 -1.17 31.85 -22.73
N SER A 88 -2.05 32.76 -22.32
CA SER A 88 -1.63 34.08 -21.83
C SER A 88 -0.96 34.03 -20.45
N THR A 89 -1.05 32.88 -19.78
CA THR A 89 -0.61 32.66 -18.39
C THR A 89 0.67 31.84 -18.36
N ASN A 90 1.66 32.30 -17.61
CA ASN A 90 2.89 31.53 -17.35
C ASN A 90 2.69 30.65 -16.10
N TYR A 91 2.08 29.48 -16.31
CA TYR A 91 1.75 28.56 -15.23
C TYR A 91 2.97 28.12 -14.43
N GLN A 92 4.12 27.94 -15.09
CA GLN A 92 5.37 27.56 -14.43
C GLN A 92 5.80 28.63 -13.42
N ALA A 93 5.82 29.90 -13.82
CA ALA A 93 6.21 31.02 -12.97
C ALA A 93 5.20 31.22 -11.82
N GLU A 94 3.90 31.07 -12.09
CA GLU A 94 2.86 31.23 -11.08
C GLU A 94 2.88 30.11 -10.03
N ILE A 95 3.09 28.86 -10.41
CA ILE A 95 3.23 27.74 -9.47
C ILE A 95 4.48 27.96 -8.58
N LYS A 96 5.62 28.36 -9.16
CA LYS A 96 6.83 28.70 -8.41
C LYS A 96 6.61 29.81 -7.39
N ALA A 97 5.88 30.86 -7.78
CA ALA A 97 5.53 31.97 -6.88
C ALA A 97 4.57 31.52 -5.76
N ALA A 98 3.61 30.65 -6.07
CA ALA A 98 2.65 30.11 -5.11
C ALA A 98 3.33 29.18 -4.07
N ILE A 99 4.27 28.33 -4.50
CA ILE A 99 5.08 27.49 -3.62
C ILE A 99 5.97 28.36 -2.72
N SER A 100 6.70 29.32 -3.31
CA SER A 100 7.56 30.26 -2.56
C SER A 100 6.79 31.06 -1.49
N SER A 101 5.55 31.44 -1.79
CA SER A 101 4.68 32.16 -0.85
C SER A 101 3.90 31.26 0.11
N LYS A 102 4.10 29.93 0.03
CA LYS A 102 3.37 28.92 0.80
C LYS A 102 1.84 29.05 0.70
N ASN A 103 1.35 29.44 -0.48
CA ASN A 103 -0.07 29.64 -0.77
C ASN A 103 -0.66 28.38 -1.41
N LYS A 104 -1.19 27.48 -0.58
CA LYS A 104 -1.69 26.17 -1.03
C LYS A 104 -2.89 26.28 -1.98
N GLU A 105 -3.79 27.23 -1.75
CA GLU A 105 -4.95 27.46 -2.60
C GLU A 105 -4.53 27.91 -3.99
N GLN A 106 -3.48 28.73 -4.08
CA GLN A 106 -2.95 29.20 -5.36
C GLN A 106 -2.21 28.10 -6.11
N VAL A 107 -1.41 27.25 -5.44
CA VAL A 107 -0.80 26.07 -6.10
C VAL A 107 -1.89 25.17 -6.69
N TYR A 108 -2.92 24.85 -5.90
CA TYR A 108 -4.06 24.06 -6.39
C TYR A 108 -4.75 24.70 -7.59
N GLN A 109 -5.08 26.00 -7.52
CA GLN A 109 -5.84 26.65 -8.59
C GLN A 109 -5.03 26.75 -9.88
N VAL A 110 -3.78 27.25 -9.81
CA VAL A 110 -2.95 27.45 -11.00
C VAL A 110 -2.66 26.12 -11.71
N THR A 111 -2.38 25.04 -10.96
CA THR A 111 -2.19 23.73 -11.57
C THR A 111 -3.49 23.15 -12.15
N THR A 112 -4.64 23.41 -11.51
CA THR A 112 -5.96 23.04 -12.04
C THR A 112 -6.23 23.76 -13.38
N ASP A 113 -5.95 25.05 -13.46
CA ASP A 113 -6.11 25.87 -14.66
C ASP A 113 -5.18 25.42 -15.79
N ALA A 114 -3.94 25.06 -15.45
CA ALA A 114 -2.96 24.52 -16.39
C ALA A 114 -3.42 23.19 -17.00
N LEU A 115 -3.94 22.27 -16.18
CA LEU A 115 -4.52 21.00 -16.63
C LEU A 115 -5.71 21.22 -17.57
N SER A 116 -6.66 22.08 -17.15
CA SER A 116 -7.83 22.41 -17.96
C SER A 116 -7.42 23.01 -19.32
N ASN A 117 -6.54 24.02 -19.32
CA ASN A 117 -6.06 24.63 -20.57
C ASN A 117 -5.32 23.63 -21.46
N TYR A 118 -4.53 22.73 -20.88
CA TYR A 118 -3.79 21.75 -21.68
C TYR A 118 -4.72 20.73 -22.34
N ILE A 119 -5.74 20.25 -21.63
CA ILE A 119 -6.81 19.40 -22.18
C ILE A 119 -7.45 20.10 -23.39
N ARG A 120 -7.89 21.36 -23.24
CA ARG A 120 -8.54 22.14 -24.30
C ARG A 120 -7.60 22.39 -25.50
N PHE A 121 -6.33 22.63 -25.24
CA PHE A 121 -5.32 22.77 -26.30
C PHE A 121 -5.19 21.50 -27.13
N LEU A 122 -5.08 20.33 -26.49
CA LEU A 122 -4.99 19.05 -27.20
C LEU A 122 -6.27 18.75 -28.00
N LEU A 123 -7.46 19.05 -27.45
CA LEU A 123 -8.72 18.91 -28.20
C LEU A 123 -8.78 19.85 -29.42
N SER A 124 -8.21 21.05 -29.31
CA SER A 124 -8.07 21.96 -30.46
C SER A 124 -7.10 21.42 -31.51
N LYS A 125 -5.98 20.80 -31.09
CA LYS A 125 -5.07 20.11 -32.01
C LYS A 125 -5.71 18.89 -32.68
N ALA A 126 -6.57 18.16 -31.97
CA ALA A 126 -7.36 17.09 -32.56
C ALA A 126 -8.29 17.62 -33.67
N GLU A 127 -9.00 18.73 -33.43
CA GLU A 127 -9.87 19.38 -34.42
C GLU A 127 -9.11 19.88 -35.64
N GLU A 128 -7.96 20.56 -35.42
CA GLU A 128 -7.08 21.03 -36.51
C GLU A 128 -6.57 19.87 -37.40
N ASN A 129 -6.50 18.65 -36.87
CA ASN A 129 -5.99 17.47 -37.56
C ASN A 129 -7.09 16.44 -37.86
N ILE A 130 -8.37 16.86 -37.91
CA ILE A 130 -9.51 15.96 -38.08
C ILE A 130 -9.46 15.13 -39.38
N ASP A 131 -8.80 15.65 -40.43
CA ASP A 131 -8.55 14.95 -41.69
C ASP A 131 -7.43 13.87 -41.60
N ASN A 132 -6.79 13.75 -40.44
CA ASN A 132 -5.83 12.71 -40.11
C ASN A 132 -6.29 11.94 -38.86
N PRO A 133 -7.15 10.91 -39.03
CA PRO A 133 -7.80 10.24 -37.91
C PRO A 133 -6.81 9.68 -36.87
N SER A 134 -5.68 9.13 -37.31
CA SER A 134 -4.65 8.60 -36.41
C SER A 134 -4.03 9.69 -35.53
N LYS A 135 -3.74 10.86 -36.11
CA LYS A 135 -3.14 11.98 -35.39
C LYS A 135 -4.16 12.67 -34.47
N ALA A 136 -5.40 12.86 -34.94
CA ALA A 136 -6.47 13.39 -34.11
C ALA A 136 -6.80 12.45 -32.94
N SER A 137 -6.86 11.13 -33.17
CA SER A 137 -7.09 10.13 -32.12
C SER A 137 -5.99 10.14 -31.07
N LEU A 138 -4.73 10.34 -31.45
CA LEU A 138 -3.63 10.49 -30.50
C LEU A 138 -3.82 11.71 -29.59
N TYR A 139 -4.19 12.87 -30.15
CA TYR A 139 -4.47 14.06 -29.35
C TYR A 139 -5.67 13.88 -28.40
N ILE A 140 -6.72 13.19 -28.83
CA ILE A 140 -7.85 12.85 -27.96
C ILE A 140 -7.39 11.93 -26.82
N SER A 141 -6.58 10.91 -27.12
CA SER A 141 -6.04 9.99 -26.11
C SER A 141 -5.22 10.72 -25.06
N ASN A 142 -4.25 11.56 -25.49
CA ASN A 142 -3.41 12.34 -24.59
C ASN A 142 -4.25 13.34 -23.76
N SER A 143 -5.29 13.93 -24.36
CA SER A 143 -6.23 14.81 -23.65
C SER A 143 -7.01 14.06 -22.57
N LYS A 144 -7.44 12.82 -22.86
CA LYS A 144 -8.11 11.95 -21.90
C LYS A 144 -7.18 11.52 -20.76
N GLU A 145 -5.89 11.30 -21.02
CA GLU A 145 -4.90 11.01 -19.97
C GLU A 145 -4.77 12.15 -18.95
N LEU A 146 -4.80 13.41 -19.41
CA LEU A 146 -4.82 14.57 -18.52
C LEU A 146 -6.15 14.69 -17.75
N TYR A 147 -7.28 14.40 -18.42
CA TYR A 147 -8.62 14.43 -17.84
C TYR A 147 -8.80 13.43 -16.67
N ARG A 148 -8.00 12.36 -16.61
CA ARG A 148 -7.96 11.40 -15.47
C ARG A 148 -7.78 12.10 -14.11
N ALA A 149 -7.16 13.28 -14.06
CA ALA A 149 -7.04 14.08 -12.83
C ALA A 149 -8.40 14.45 -12.22
N PHE A 150 -9.43 14.61 -13.05
CA PHE A 150 -10.78 15.04 -12.65
C PHE A 150 -11.79 13.89 -12.68
N GLU A 151 -11.59 12.93 -13.59
CA GLU A 151 -12.56 11.89 -13.93
C GLU A 151 -13.14 11.15 -12.70
N LYS A 152 -12.29 10.66 -11.78
CA LYS A 152 -12.76 9.92 -10.59
C LYS A 152 -13.62 10.77 -9.65
N PHE A 153 -13.35 12.08 -9.58
CA PHE A 153 -14.12 13.00 -8.74
C PHE A 153 -15.44 13.37 -9.42
N ILE A 154 -15.44 13.54 -10.75
CA ILE A 154 -16.66 13.74 -11.53
C ILE A 154 -17.57 12.51 -11.41
N GLN A 155 -17.01 11.30 -11.56
CA GLN A 155 -17.77 10.06 -11.40
C GLN A 155 -18.43 9.96 -10.02
N LYS A 156 -17.69 10.27 -8.95
CA LYS A 156 -18.18 10.15 -7.58
C LYS A 156 -19.19 11.23 -7.19
N TYR A 157 -19.01 12.45 -7.68
CA TYR A 157 -19.74 13.63 -7.16
C TYR A 157 -20.67 14.30 -8.17
N ASP A 158 -20.58 13.96 -9.45
CA ASP A 158 -21.39 14.51 -10.55
C ASP A 158 -21.68 13.43 -11.60
N GLU A 159 -22.30 12.32 -11.16
CA GLU A 159 -22.58 11.12 -11.95
C GLU A 159 -23.32 11.43 -13.26
N GLN A 160 -24.25 12.40 -13.23
CA GLN A 160 -25.00 12.80 -14.43
C GLN A 160 -24.07 13.36 -15.51
N ASN A 161 -23.17 14.28 -15.15
CA ASN A 161 -22.22 14.83 -16.11
C ASN A 161 -21.11 13.83 -16.44
N TYR A 162 -20.73 12.92 -15.54
CA TYR A 162 -19.81 11.82 -15.87
C TYR A 162 -20.30 11.03 -17.10
N VAL A 163 -21.59 10.65 -17.12
CA VAL A 163 -22.19 9.94 -18.27
C VAL A 163 -22.20 10.80 -19.53
N ILE A 164 -22.53 12.10 -19.42
CA ILE A 164 -22.56 13.02 -20.56
C ILE A 164 -21.17 13.20 -21.17
N LEU A 165 -20.15 13.42 -20.33
CA LEU A 165 -18.77 13.60 -20.73
C LEU A 165 -18.18 12.31 -21.31
N GLY A 166 -18.49 11.14 -20.71
CA GLY A 166 -18.13 9.84 -21.25
C GLY A 166 -18.67 9.63 -22.68
N LYS A 167 -19.93 10.02 -22.92
CA LYS A 167 -20.53 10.02 -24.27
C LYS A 167 -19.84 11.01 -25.20
N ALA A 168 -19.47 12.19 -24.73
CA ALA A 168 -18.73 13.17 -25.53
C ALA A 168 -17.36 12.64 -25.97
N TRP A 169 -16.59 12.02 -25.07
CA TRP A 169 -15.32 11.36 -25.40
C TRP A 169 -15.50 10.25 -26.43
N LEU A 170 -16.52 9.40 -26.27
CA LEU A 170 -16.85 8.35 -27.22
C LEU A 170 -17.19 8.93 -28.60
N ASN A 171 -18.09 9.90 -28.63
CA ASN A 171 -18.55 10.55 -29.86
C ASN A 171 -17.40 11.21 -30.61
N MET A 172 -16.47 11.89 -29.93
CA MET A 172 -15.29 12.47 -30.59
C MET A 172 -14.46 11.41 -31.29
N ASN A 173 -14.14 10.30 -30.60
CA ASN A 173 -13.36 9.21 -31.19
C ASN A 173 -14.08 8.55 -32.39
N THR A 174 -15.39 8.32 -32.29
CA THR A 174 -16.15 7.71 -33.39
C THR A 174 -16.37 8.66 -34.57
N SER A 175 -16.24 9.97 -34.35
CA SER A 175 -16.45 11.00 -35.38
C SER A 175 -15.23 11.26 -36.26
N LEU A 176 -14.06 10.69 -35.97
CA LEU A 176 -12.84 10.93 -36.75
C LEU A 176 -12.85 10.30 -38.15
N GLY A 177 -13.77 9.36 -38.43
CA GLY A 177 -13.76 8.61 -39.69
C GLY A 177 -12.61 7.60 -39.76
N SER A 178 -12.29 7.13 -40.97
CA SER A 178 -11.21 6.17 -41.22
C SER A 178 -10.68 6.33 -42.63
N ARG A 179 -9.36 6.17 -42.83
CA ARG A 179 -8.76 6.15 -44.18
C ARG A 179 -9.00 4.84 -44.94
N GLY A 180 -9.57 3.83 -44.28
CA GLY A 180 -9.73 2.51 -44.87
C GLY A 180 -8.40 1.79 -45.11
N VAL A 181 -8.44 0.59 -45.68
CA VAL A 181 -7.23 -0.14 -46.09
C VAL A 181 -7.00 0.18 -47.57
N LEU A 182 -5.91 0.89 -47.89
CA LEU A 182 -5.60 1.35 -49.26
C LEU A 182 -6.76 2.16 -49.90
N GLY A 183 -7.50 2.94 -49.10
CA GLY A 183 -8.65 3.73 -49.54
C GLY A 183 -9.98 2.95 -49.64
N ALA A 184 -9.97 1.64 -49.44
CA ALA A 184 -11.19 0.85 -49.36
C ALA A 184 -11.87 1.02 -47.99
N ALA A 185 -13.18 1.32 -48.00
CA ALA A 185 -13.99 1.64 -46.81
C ALA A 185 -13.58 2.93 -46.07
N GLU A 186 -13.08 3.93 -46.80
CA GLU A 186 -12.86 5.28 -46.26
C GLU A 186 -14.17 5.87 -45.72
N ARG A 187 -14.11 6.45 -44.52
CA ARG A 187 -15.20 7.19 -43.89
C ARG A 187 -14.70 8.58 -43.57
N LYS A 188 -15.44 9.59 -44.03
CA LYS A 188 -15.15 10.98 -43.69
C LYS A 188 -15.47 11.26 -42.22
N PRO A 189 -14.78 12.23 -41.60
CA PRO A 189 -15.10 12.64 -40.25
C PRO A 189 -16.47 13.34 -40.17
N ASP A 190 -17.18 13.13 -39.07
CA ASP A 190 -18.37 13.90 -38.68
C ASP A 190 -17.95 15.10 -37.83
N ILE A 191 -17.62 16.20 -38.52
CA ILE A 191 -17.14 17.43 -37.89
C ILE A 191 -18.18 18.01 -36.92
N ALA A 192 -19.47 17.94 -37.24
CA ALA A 192 -20.52 18.52 -36.41
C ALA A 192 -20.63 17.80 -35.06
N THR A 193 -20.61 16.46 -35.08
CA THR A 193 -20.62 15.66 -33.85
C THR A 193 -19.32 15.84 -33.06
N PHE A 194 -18.18 15.92 -33.73
CA PHE A 194 -16.89 16.18 -33.09
C PHE A 194 -16.88 17.51 -32.34
N THR A 195 -17.17 18.63 -33.03
CA THR A 195 -17.14 19.98 -32.45
C THR A 195 -18.14 20.13 -31.31
N LYS A 196 -19.35 19.56 -31.44
CA LYS A 196 -20.35 19.55 -30.36
C LYS A 196 -19.84 18.81 -29.12
N SER A 197 -19.21 17.66 -29.31
CA SER A 197 -18.72 16.82 -28.21
C SER A 197 -17.49 17.43 -27.53
N LYS A 198 -16.56 17.99 -28.31
CA LYS A 198 -15.45 18.81 -27.82
C LYS A 198 -15.97 19.95 -26.94
N LYS A 199 -16.91 20.75 -27.46
CA LYS A 199 -17.47 21.90 -26.73
C LYS A 199 -18.09 21.50 -25.39
N ALA A 200 -18.78 20.36 -25.32
CA ALA A 200 -19.37 19.88 -24.07
C ALA A 200 -18.31 19.63 -22.97
N ILE A 201 -17.15 19.10 -23.33
CA ILE A 201 -16.04 18.87 -22.39
C ILE A 201 -15.40 20.20 -22.00
N GLU A 202 -15.13 21.08 -22.95
CA GLU A 202 -14.52 22.39 -22.70
C GLU A 202 -15.39 23.25 -21.77
N ASP A 203 -16.69 23.35 -22.08
CA ASP A 203 -17.64 24.13 -21.29
C ASP A 203 -17.74 23.59 -19.86
N TYR A 204 -17.73 22.26 -19.68
CA TYR A 204 -17.76 21.65 -18.36
C TYR A 204 -16.51 21.97 -17.55
N LEU A 205 -15.32 21.85 -18.14
CA LEU A 205 -14.05 22.13 -17.46
C LEU A 205 -13.96 23.60 -17.03
N ILE A 206 -14.28 24.53 -17.93
CA ILE A 206 -14.28 25.97 -17.65
C ILE A 206 -15.27 26.30 -16.52
N ALA A 207 -16.49 25.74 -16.58
CA ALA A 207 -17.52 26.04 -15.59
C ALA A 207 -17.17 25.54 -14.17
N ASN A 208 -16.44 24.43 -14.07
CA ASN A 208 -16.24 23.68 -12.83
C ASN A 208 -14.83 23.71 -12.25
N TYR A 209 -13.80 24.08 -13.01
CA TYR A 209 -12.41 23.96 -12.56
C TYR A 209 -11.60 25.26 -12.69
N GLU A 210 -11.93 26.12 -13.66
CA GLU A 210 -11.17 27.35 -13.93
C GLU A 210 -11.58 28.57 -13.07
N LYS A 211 -12.55 28.41 -12.15
CA LYS A 211 -12.96 29.50 -11.25
C LYS A 211 -12.24 29.38 -9.91
N SER A 212 -11.63 30.48 -9.46
CA SER A 212 -10.93 30.54 -8.18
C SER A 212 -11.85 30.26 -7.00
N VAL A 213 -11.49 29.29 -6.16
CA VAL A 213 -12.24 29.00 -4.93
C VAL A 213 -11.31 28.84 -3.74
N ARG A 214 -11.61 29.56 -2.65
CA ARG A 214 -11.01 29.31 -1.35
C ARG A 214 -11.61 28.04 -0.75
N LYS A 215 -10.81 26.99 -0.61
CA LYS A 215 -11.23 25.71 0.00
C LYS A 215 -10.37 25.41 1.22
N LYS A 216 -10.98 25.00 2.33
CA LYS A 216 -10.27 24.57 3.56
C LYS A 216 -9.46 23.29 3.32
N VAL A 217 -10.05 22.36 2.57
CA VAL A 217 -9.48 21.10 2.09
C VAL A 217 -9.51 21.13 0.56
N LEU A 218 -8.37 20.87 -0.07
CA LEU A 218 -8.18 20.96 -1.51
C LEU A 218 -8.54 19.62 -2.14
N ILE A 219 -9.62 19.55 -2.91
CA ILE A 219 -10.04 18.33 -3.61
C ILE A 219 -10.54 18.72 -5.01
N PRO A 220 -10.22 17.97 -6.08
CA PRO A 220 -10.64 18.23 -7.46
C PRO A 220 -12.14 17.96 -7.73
N ILE A 221 -13.01 18.36 -6.80
CA ILE A 221 -14.47 18.25 -6.94
C ILE A 221 -15.00 19.41 -7.81
N PRO A 222 -15.90 19.13 -8.77
CA PRO A 222 -16.55 20.15 -9.58
C PRO A 222 -17.28 21.19 -8.72
N LEU A 223 -17.23 22.47 -9.12
CA LEU A 223 -17.80 23.57 -8.32
C LEU A 223 -19.32 23.55 -8.16
N GLY A 224 -20.05 22.91 -9.07
CA GLY A 224 -21.51 22.80 -9.01
C GLY A 224 -22.04 21.77 -8.00
N VAL A 225 -21.16 20.96 -7.40
CA VAL A 225 -21.55 19.90 -6.45
C VAL A 225 -21.87 20.50 -5.08
N ASP A 226 -22.94 20.01 -4.45
CA ASP A 226 -23.36 20.41 -3.11
C ASP A 226 -22.25 20.13 -2.07
N LYS A 227 -21.82 21.18 -1.36
CA LYS A 227 -20.82 21.13 -0.29
C LYS A 227 -21.31 20.40 0.97
N SER A 228 -22.59 20.04 1.05
CA SER A 228 -23.11 19.17 2.11
C SER A 228 -22.74 17.70 1.91
N VAL A 229 -22.44 17.31 0.66
CA VAL A 229 -22.00 15.96 0.27
C VAL A 229 -20.54 15.72 0.68
N THR A 230 -19.78 16.78 0.92
CA THR A 230 -18.38 16.69 1.36
C THR A 230 -18.26 16.44 2.87
N LYS A 231 -18.37 15.18 3.30
CA LYS A 231 -18.19 14.73 4.70
C LYS A 231 -16.71 14.36 4.96
N LYS A 232 -16.35 14.05 6.22
CA LYS A 232 -15.00 13.60 6.63
C LYS A 232 -14.38 12.51 5.70
N SER A 233 -15.21 11.73 5.03
CA SER A 233 -14.90 10.69 4.03
C SER A 233 -14.25 11.16 2.72
N ASP A 234 -14.07 12.46 2.49
CA ASP A 234 -13.57 12.94 1.19
C ASP A 234 -12.05 12.90 1.05
N LEU A 235 -11.34 12.63 2.14
CA LEU A 235 -9.90 12.37 2.16
C LEU A 235 -9.55 10.91 1.90
N ASN A 236 -10.55 10.04 1.72
CA ASN A 236 -10.39 8.59 1.54
C ASN A 236 -9.85 8.21 0.15
N TRP A 237 -9.12 9.11 -0.52
CA TRP A 237 -8.44 8.81 -1.76
C TRP A 237 -6.94 8.93 -1.54
N LEU A 238 -6.23 7.98 -2.13
CA LEU A 238 -4.77 7.93 -2.07
C LEU A 238 -4.17 8.45 -3.37
N PRO A 239 -3.04 9.14 -3.32
CA PRO A 239 -2.43 9.73 -4.50
C PRO A 239 -1.77 8.66 -5.39
N PRO A 240 -1.60 8.94 -6.71
CA PRO A 240 -0.90 8.04 -7.61
C PRO A 240 0.49 7.65 -7.09
N GLY A 241 0.82 6.35 -7.16
CA GLY A 241 2.05 5.79 -6.61
C GLY A 241 1.88 5.09 -5.25
N THR A 242 0.68 5.13 -4.67
CA THR A 242 0.35 4.39 -3.45
C THR A 242 0.37 2.87 -3.70
N ASN A 243 0.89 2.11 -2.73
CA ASN A 243 0.84 0.66 -2.70
C ASN A 243 0.42 0.18 -1.30
N LEU A 244 -0.75 -0.45 -1.21
CA LEU A 244 -1.27 -1.08 0.01
C LEU A 244 -1.37 -2.61 -0.11
N ASN A 245 -0.86 -3.17 -1.22
CA ASN A 245 -0.92 -4.61 -1.42
C ASN A 245 -0.01 -5.31 -0.41
N ASP A 246 -0.34 -6.58 -0.15
CA ASP A 246 0.53 -7.43 0.64
C ASP A 246 1.88 -7.61 -0.06
N GLN A 247 2.92 -7.87 0.72
CA GLN A 247 4.26 -7.99 0.17
C GLN A 247 4.42 -9.30 -0.60
N VAL A 248 5.33 -9.30 -1.59
CA VAL A 248 5.69 -10.49 -2.33
C VAL A 248 7.22 -10.64 -2.32
N PRO A 249 7.78 -11.81 -1.94
CA PRO A 249 7.08 -13.01 -1.46
C PRO A 249 6.45 -12.81 -0.08
N LEU A 250 5.37 -13.55 0.21
CA LEU A 250 4.67 -13.47 1.50
C LEU A 250 5.53 -14.04 2.62
N PRO A 251 5.61 -13.38 3.80
CA PRO A 251 6.34 -13.91 4.94
C PRO A 251 5.66 -15.14 5.50
N ARG A 252 6.48 -16.04 6.03
CA ARG A 252 5.97 -17.14 6.83
C ARG A 252 5.49 -16.64 8.18
N LEU A 253 4.28 -17.06 8.56
CA LEU A 253 3.73 -16.91 9.91
C LEU A 253 4.11 -18.15 10.74
N VAL A 254 4.58 -17.96 11.96
CA VAL A 254 4.86 -19.05 12.90
C VAL A 254 4.11 -18.75 14.19
N LEU A 255 3.18 -19.63 14.56
CA LEU A 255 2.34 -19.48 15.74
C LEU A 255 2.68 -20.55 16.78
N ASN A 256 2.86 -20.13 18.02
CA ASN A 256 3.33 -21.01 19.09
C ASN A 256 2.34 -22.15 19.43
N PHE A 257 1.04 -21.93 19.29
CA PHE A 257 0.04 -22.99 19.49
C PHE A 257 0.07 -24.06 18.39
N GLU A 258 0.34 -23.69 17.14
CA GLU A 258 0.44 -24.65 16.02
C GLU A 258 1.64 -25.58 16.21
N GLU A 259 2.78 -25.03 16.65
CA GLU A 259 3.99 -25.81 17.01
C GLU A 259 3.74 -26.78 18.17
N ARG A 260 2.74 -26.50 19.02
CA ARG A 260 2.28 -27.40 20.09
C ARG A 260 1.24 -28.42 19.62
N GLY A 261 0.84 -28.37 18.35
CA GLY A 261 -0.14 -29.27 17.73
C GLY A 261 -1.59 -28.93 18.02
N HIS A 262 -1.89 -27.66 18.35
CA HIS A 262 -3.26 -27.19 18.51
C HIS A 262 -3.82 -26.60 17.21
N ASP A 263 -5.11 -26.81 16.97
CA ASP A 263 -5.84 -26.18 15.87
C ASP A 263 -6.43 -24.84 16.34
N GLU A 264 -6.23 -23.78 15.56
CA GLU A 264 -6.74 -22.45 15.88
C GLU A 264 -8.26 -22.42 16.00
N LYS A 265 -8.98 -23.27 15.25
CA LYS A 265 -10.46 -23.37 15.29
C LYS A 265 -10.99 -23.78 16.65
N ASP A 266 -10.16 -24.40 17.49
CA ASP A 266 -10.50 -24.79 18.86
C ASP A 266 -10.15 -23.71 19.88
N LEU A 267 -9.47 -22.63 19.47
CA LEU A 267 -8.94 -21.57 20.31
C LEU A 267 -9.66 -20.24 20.04
N PHE A 268 -10.88 -20.09 20.58
CA PHE A 268 -11.74 -18.93 20.33
C PHE A 268 -11.03 -17.56 20.42
N LEU A 269 -10.22 -17.31 21.46
CA LEU A 269 -9.55 -16.01 21.61
C LEU A 269 -8.46 -15.78 20.55
N VAL A 270 -7.81 -16.85 20.08
CA VAL A 270 -6.79 -16.76 19.03
C VAL A 270 -7.49 -16.49 17.69
N ALA A 271 -8.45 -17.35 17.30
CA ALA A 271 -9.21 -17.19 16.06
C ALA A 271 -9.95 -15.84 15.97
N TYR A 272 -10.49 -15.35 17.10
CA TYR A 272 -11.13 -14.04 17.15
C TYR A 272 -10.10 -12.90 17.10
N GLY A 273 -8.92 -13.09 17.70
CA GLY A 273 -7.83 -12.13 17.66
C GLY A 273 -7.22 -12.00 16.27
N ASP A 274 -7.06 -13.11 15.56
CA ASP A 274 -6.60 -13.18 14.17
C ASP A 274 -7.56 -12.42 13.26
N MET A 275 -8.86 -12.75 13.33
CA MET A 275 -9.88 -12.01 12.58
C MET A 275 -9.85 -10.51 12.85
N LEU A 276 -9.69 -10.08 14.11
CA LEU A 276 -9.60 -8.66 14.44
C LEU A 276 -8.32 -8.02 13.89
N PHE A 277 -7.21 -8.76 13.81
CA PHE A 277 -5.95 -8.29 13.24
C PHE A 277 -6.08 -7.98 11.74
N ASP A 278 -6.92 -8.75 11.04
CA ASP A 278 -7.25 -8.57 9.62
C ASP A 278 -8.48 -7.69 9.37
N SER A 279 -9.18 -7.26 10.42
CA SER A 279 -10.38 -6.46 10.29
C SER A 279 -10.09 -4.95 10.23
N LYS A 280 -10.36 -4.33 9.08
CA LYS A 280 -10.39 -2.85 8.96
C LYS A 280 -11.46 -2.18 9.81
N GLU A 281 -12.45 -2.95 10.27
CA GLU A 281 -13.65 -2.43 10.96
C GLU A 281 -13.34 -1.94 12.39
N ILE A 282 -12.17 -2.29 12.94
CA ILE A 282 -11.73 -1.77 14.25
C ILE A 282 -11.21 -0.33 14.19
N PHE A 283 -10.87 0.17 12.99
CA PHE A 283 -10.33 1.51 12.80
C PHE A 283 -11.38 2.55 12.36
N GLY A 284 -11.02 3.83 12.48
CA GLY A 284 -11.82 4.94 12.00
C GLY A 284 -11.52 5.30 10.54
N SER A 285 -12.30 6.24 10.00
CA SER A 285 -12.00 6.88 8.71
C SER A 285 -10.78 7.81 8.84
N PRO A 286 -9.83 7.81 7.88
CA PRO A 286 -9.91 7.15 6.57
C PRO A 286 -9.41 5.70 6.53
N ALA A 287 -8.77 5.16 7.58
CA ALA A 287 -8.14 3.84 7.55
C ALA A 287 -9.13 2.70 7.17
N ASN A 288 -10.29 2.67 7.83
CA ASN A 288 -11.35 1.70 7.51
C ASN A 288 -11.82 1.81 6.04
N ASP A 289 -12.04 3.04 5.58
CA ASP A 289 -12.51 3.31 4.22
C ASP A 289 -11.47 2.91 3.15
N LEU A 290 -10.19 2.86 3.53
CA LEU A 290 -9.07 2.49 2.67
C LEU A 290 -8.72 1.00 2.74
N GLY A 291 -9.39 0.19 3.56
CA GLY A 291 -9.05 -1.22 3.69
C GLY A 291 -7.82 -1.48 4.56
N ILE A 292 -7.39 -0.53 5.39
CA ILE A 292 -6.23 -0.71 6.25
C ILE A 292 -6.64 -1.53 7.47
N ALA A 293 -5.93 -2.63 7.69
CA ALA A 293 -5.95 -3.49 8.88
C ALA A 293 -4.52 -3.63 9.43
N CYS A 294 -4.34 -4.26 10.59
CA CYS A 294 -3.00 -4.48 11.15
C CYS A 294 -2.10 -5.25 10.17
N SER A 295 -2.66 -6.27 9.52
CA SER A 295 -1.98 -7.13 8.55
C SER A 295 -1.52 -6.42 7.27
N LYS A 296 -2.10 -5.27 6.90
CA LYS A 296 -1.65 -4.50 5.73
C LYS A 296 -0.28 -3.87 5.96
N CYS A 297 0.04 -3.51 7.20
CA CYS A 297 1.37 -3.03 7.59
C CYS A 297 2.24 -4.19 8.10
N HIS A 298 1.66 -5.07 8.92
CA HIS A 298 2.33 -6.20 9.57
C HIS A 298 1.90 -7.53 8.96
N ASN A 299 2.23 -7.73 7.69
CA ASN A 299 1.79 -8.86 6.90
C ASN A 299 2.34 -10.18 7.46
N ARG A 300 1.43 -11.03 7.96
CA ARG A 300 1.74 -12.34 8.56
C ARG A 300 2.78 -12.26 9.68
N SER A 301 2.57 -11.32 10.61
CA SER A 301 3.47 -10.95 11.73
C SER A 301 4.80 -10.30 11.34
N ASP A 302 5.09 -10.09 10.05
CA ASP A 302 6.32 -9.45 9.59
C ASP A 302 6.05 -8.12 8.87
N ILE A 303 7.10 -7.34 8.59
CA ILE A 303 6.98 -6.03 7.93
C ILE A 303 6.45 -6.13 6.49
N ASN A 304 5.45 -5.34 6.09
CA ASN A 304 5.13 -5.12 4.68
C ASN A 304 6.08 -4.09 4.04
N LYS A 305 7.17 -4.58 3.43
CA LYS A 305 8.18 -3.73 2.77
C LYS A 305 7.68 -2.96 1.54
N SER A 306 6.54 -3.37 1.00
CA SER A 306 5.95 -2.75 -0.19
C SER A 306 4.93 -1.66 0.14
N PHE A 307 4.51 -1.56 1.41
CA PHE A 307 3.57 -0.54 1.87
C PHE A 307 4.14 0.86 1.60
N PHE A 308 3.38 1.70 0.89
CA PHE A 308 3.83 3.04 0.57
C PHE A 308 2.64 3.96 0.28
N ILE A 309 2.55 5.08 0.98
CA ILE A 309 1.64 6.17 0.64
C ILE A 309 2.47 7.44 0.44
N PRO A 310 2.57 8.00 -0.78
CA PRO A 310 3.32 9.22 -1.03
C PRO A 310 2.95 10.34 -0.05
N GLY A 311 3.96 10.95 0.56
CA GLY A 311 3.81 12.09 1.50
C GLY A 311 3.46 11.72 2.94
N ILE A 312 2.98 10.50 3.18
CA ILE A 312 2.87 9.90 4.53
C ILE A 312 4.11 9.03 4.78
N SER A 313 4.43 8.18 3.82
CA SER A 313 5.63 7.33 3.82
C SER A 313 6.79 8.07 3.16
N HIS A 314 7.93 8.17 3.84
CA HIS A 314 9.15 8.67 3.22
C HIS A 314 9.81 7.64 2.30
N LYS A 315 9.50 6.34 2.46
CA LYS A 315 9.98 5.23 1.63
C LYS A 315 9.05 4.00 1.76
N PRO A 316 9.19 2.98 0.90
CA PRO A 316 8.47 1.72 1.06
C PRO A 316 8.77 1.04 2.40
N GLY A 317 7.74 0.53 3.06
CA GLY A 317 7.83 -0.07 4.40
C GLY A 317 7.88 0.94 5.54
N SER A 318 7.59 2.23 5.29
CA SER A 318 7.45 3.25 6.34
C SER A 318 6.09 3.91 6.31
N ILE A 319 5.66 4.45 7.46
CA ILE A 319 4.40 5.16 7.59
C ILE A 319 4.46 6.15 8.77
N ASP A 320 3.78 7.27 8.61
CA ASP A 320 3.51 8.26 9.66
C ASP A 320 2.07 8.05 10.13
N VAL A 321 1.93 7.48 11.34
CA VAL A 321 0.62 7.12 11.93
C VAL A 321 0.14 8.12 12.98
N ASP A 322 1.03 8.98 13.46
CA ASP A 322 0.73 10.06 14.40
C ASP A 322 0.64 11.43 13.72
N GLY A 323 0.64 11.48 12.40
CA GLY A 323 0.28 12.64 11.60
C GLY A 323 -1.24 12.87 11.43
N GLN A 324 -1.61 13.94 10.73
CA GLN A 324 -3.03 14.34 10.61
C GLN A 324 -3.92 13.40 9.78
N PHE A 325 -3.33 12.53 8.97
CA PHE A 325 -4.08 11.81 7.94
C PHE A 325 -5.06 10.81 8.54
N PHE A 326 -4.60 9.96 9.47
CA PHE A 326 -5.41 8.94 10.11
C PHE A 326 -6.24 9.51 11.26
N ASN A 327 -5.60 10.22 12.20
CA ASN A 327 -6.31 10.87 13.29
C ASN A 327 -5.85 12.32 13.53
N PRO A 328 -6.61 13.32 13.05
CA PRO A 328 -6.27 14.73 13.25
C PRO A 328 -6.13 15.18 14.71
N LEU A 329 -6.73 14.48 15.67
CA LEU A 329 -6.64 14.83 17.09
C LEU A 329 -5.33 14.37 17.73
N PHE A 330 -4.64 13.41 17.10
CA PHE A 330 -3.37 12.86 17.57
C PHE A 330 -2.16 13.41 16.81
N ASN A 331 -2.39 14.32 15.85
CA ASN A 331 -1.35 14.93 15.04
C ASN A 331 -0.25 15.60 15.89
N ASP A 332 0.99 15.11 15.77
CA ASP A 332 2.16 15.68 16.44
C ASP A 332 2.79 16.88 15.69
N HIS A 333 2.26 17.18 14.50
CA HIS A 333 2.70 18.23 13.59
C HIS A 333 4.13 18.06 13.04
N ARG A 334 4.63 16.83 13.01
CA ARG A 334 5.89 16.47 12.36
C ARG A 334 5.61 15.70 11.07
N ASN A 335 6.66 15.40 10.32
CA ASN A 335 6.61 14.57 9.13
C ASN A 335 7.86 13.70 9.17
N ASP A 336 7.79 12.70 10.02
CA ASP A 336 8.86 11.80 10.42
C ASP A 336 8.32 10.37 10.47
N SER A 337 7.76 9.90 9.34
CA SER A 337 7.39 8.49 9.21
C SER A 337 8.55 7.59 9.62
N ILE A 338 8.20 6.51 10.29
CA ILE A 338 9.15 5.50 10.75
C ILE A 338 8.94 4.19 10.01
N ASP A 339 9.92 3.30 10.07
CA ASP A 339 9.79 1.93 9.59
C ASP A 339 8.65 1.20 10.29
N ILE A 340 7.95 0.36 9.54
CA ILE A 340 6.96 -0.56 10.08
C ILE A 340 7.74 -1.75 10.70
N PRO A 341 7.71 -1.96 12.03
CA PRO A 341 8.48 -3.04 12.64
C PRO A 341 7.88 -4.42 12.35
N SER A 342 8.72 -5.45 12.40
CA SER A 342 8.25 -6.84 12.49
C SER A 342 7.60 -7.08 13.85
N LEU A 343 6.54 -7.91 13.90
CA LEU A 343 5.88 -8.33 15.14
C LEU A 343 6.30 -9.75 15.57
N ARG A 344 7.25 -10.39 14.86
CA ARG A 344 7.75 -11.72 15.24
C ARG A 344 8.35 -11.69 16.65
N GLY A 345 7.88 -12.61 17.50
CA GLY A 345 8.30 -12.71 18.89
C GLY A 345 7.94 -11.51 19.76
N ILE A 346 6.90 -10.74 19.39
CA ILE A 346 6.48 -9.53 20.12
C ILE A 346 6.22 -9.75 21.62
N ARG A 347 5.88 -10.98 22.02
CA ARG A 347 5.76 -11.35 23.45
C ARG A 347 7.05 -11.11 24.26
N PHE A 348 8.19 -10.98 23.60
CA PHE A 348 9.50 -10.80 24.24
C PHE A 348 10.10 -9.40 24.03
N THR A 349 9.46 -8.50 23.29
CA THR A 349 10.08 -7.24 22.84
C THR A 349 9.64 -6.00 23.61
N ALA A 350 9.01 -6.17 24.78
CA ALA A 350 8.64 -5.03 25.62
C ALA A 350 9.89 -4.17 25.99
N PRO A 351 9.75 -2.84 26.09
CA PRO A 351 8.52 -2.04 25.95
C PRO A 351 8.08 -1.85 24.48
N TYR A 352 6.81 -1.50 24.28
CA TYR A 352 6.16 -1.39 22.97
C TYR A 352 6.06 0.05 22.47
N GLY A 353 5.95 0.16 21.14
CA GLY A 353 6.14 1.39 20.37
C GLY A 353 7.62 1.63 20.09
N ARG A 354 7.95 2.23 18.94
CA ARG A 354 9.35 2.44 18.52
C ARG A 354 10.14 3.37 19.46
N ASP A 355 9.42 4.12 20.29
CA ASP A 355 9.97 4.96 21.35
C ASP A 355 9.76 4.37 22.76
N GLY A 356 9.41 3.08 22.83
CA GLY A 356 9.24 2.27 24.03
C GLY A 356 8.33 2.89 25.10
N ARG A 357 7.29 3.62 24.70
CA ARG A 357 6.40 4.34 25.64
C ARG A 357 5.45 3.43 26.41
N PHE A 358 5.15 2.25 25.90
CA PHE A 358 4.14 1.37 26.47
C PHE A 358 4.77 0.15 27.14
N ALA A 359 4.49 -0.08 28.43
CA ALA A 359 4.95 -1.29 29.12
C ALA A 359 4.06 -2.52 28.84
N SER A 360 2.87 -2.31 28.25
CA SER A 360 1.84 -3.31 28.05
C SER A 360 1.45 -3.39 26.57
N LEU A 361 1.45 -4.59 26.00
CA LEU A 361 1.03 -4.80 24.62
C LEU A 361 -0.44 -4.40 24.44
N ARG A 362 -1.27 -4.66 25.45
CA ARG A 362 -2.68 -4.27 25.46
C ARG A 362 -2.86 -2.76 25.33
N ASP A 363 -2.09 -1.99 26.10
CA ASP A 363 -2.19 -0.52 26.07
C ASP A 363 -1.69 0.03 24.74
N PHE A 364 -0.65 -0.59 24.18
CA PHE A 364 -0.14 -0.25 22.86
C PHE A 364 -1.17 -0.55 21.75
N VAL A 365 -1.77 -1.74 21.72
CA VAL A 365 -2.81 -2.10 20.73
C VAL A 365 -4.00 -1.15 20.81
N ARG A 366 -4.46 -0.80 22.01
CA ARG A 366 -5.51 0.22 22.20
C ARG A 366 -5.08 1.59 21.65
N ASN A 367 -3.83 1.99 21.87
CA ASN A 367 -3.29 3.25 21.33
C ASN A 367 -3.33 3.26 19.80
N VAL A 368 -2.88 2.17 19.15
CA VAL A 368 -2.93 2.03 17.69
C VAL A 368 -4.37 2.21 17.20
N ILE A 369 -5.33 1.50 17.79
CA ILE A 369 -6.73 1.56 17.35
C ILE A 369 -7.34 2.96 17.55
N VAL A 370 -7.25 3.51 18.75
CA VAL A 370 -8.01 4.73 19.13
C VAL A 370 -7.26 6.00 18.75
N ASN A 371 -5.96 6.07 19.01
CA ASN A 371 -5.18 7.29 18.88
C ASN A 371 -4.55 7.43 17.50
N GLU A 372 -3.91 6.39 16.98
CA GLU A 372 -3.26 6.47 15.66
C GLU A 372 -4.31 6.39 14.53
N PHE A 373 -5.20 5.41 14.57
CA PHE A 373 -6.17 5.16 13.50
C PHE A 373 -7.60 5.63 13.77
N GLY A 374 -7.85 6.30 14.91
CA GLY A 374 -9.12 6.99 15.19
C GLY A 374 -10.34 6.08 15.31
N GLY A 375 -10.14 4.80 15.63
CA GLY A 375 -11.17 3.80 15.88
C GLY A 375 -11.94 4.04 17.18
N ALA A 376 -13.04 3.29 17.34
CA ALA A 376 -13.79 3.29 18.59
C ALA A 376 -13.01 2.57 19.71
N GLU A 377 -13.38 2.83 20.95
CA GLU A 377 -12.83 2.11 22.10
C GLU A 377 -13.13 0.60 21.96
N PRO A 378 -12.11 -0.27 21.87
CA PRO A 378 -12.34 -1.70 21.75
C PRO A 378 -12.92 -2.29 23.05
N THR A 379 -13.74 -3.34 22.94
CA THR A 379 -14.24 -4.05 24.12
C THR A 379 -13.08 -4.79 24.83
N PRO A 380 -13.23 -5.14 26.12
CA PRO A 380 -12.23 -5.96 26.81
C PRO A 380 -11.94 -7.27 26.08
N LEU A 381 -12.98 -7.92 25.52
CA LEU A 381 -12.86 -9.15 24.76
C LEU A 381 -12.03 -8.95 23.48
N MET A 382 -12.26 -7.86 22.73
CA MET A 382 -11.48 -7.56 21.52
C MET A 382 -9.99 -7.39 21.84
N LEU A 383 -9.66 -6.63 22.89
CA LEU A 383 -8.27 -6.46 23.30
C LEU A 383 -7.65 -7.75 23.84
N ASP A 384 -8.41 -8.55 24.60
CA ASP A 384 -7.94 -9.85 25.09
C ASP A 384 -7.63 -10.79 23.93
N ALA A 385 -8.51 -10.85 22.93
CA ALA A 385 -8.35 -11.68 21.75
C ALA A 385 -7.15 -11.22 20.89
N LEU A 386 -7.08 -9.93 20.52
CA LEU A 386 -5.95 -9.37 19.76
C LEU A 386 -4.61 -9.63 20.44
N VAL A 387 -4.51 -9.33 21.74
CA VAL A 387 -3.27 -9.58 22.50
C VAL A 387 -2.97 -11.07 22.58
N THR A 388 -3.97 -11.93 22.78
CA THR A 388 -3.78 -13.39 22.82
C THR A 388 -3.19 -13.88 21.50
N TYR A 389 -3.76 -13.49 20.36
CA TYR A 389 -3.24 -13.85 19.04
C TYR A 389 -1.82 -13.30 18.80
N MET A 390 -1.60 -12.01 19.05
CA MET A 390 -0.28 -11.40 18.84
C MET A 390 0.82 -12.03 19.70
N LEU A 391 0.50 -12.52 20.90
CA LEU A 391 1.47 -13.22 21.75
C LEU A 391 1.89 -14.59 21.18
N GLU A 392 1.12 -15.16 20.26
CA GLU A 392 1.46 -16.43 19.60
C GLU A 392 2.51 -16.24 18.50
N PHE A 393 2.70 -15.02 17.96
CA PHE A 393 3.72 -14.72 16.95
C PHE A 393 5.12 -15.10 17.44
N ASP A 394 5.73 -16.09 16.81
CA ASP A 394 7.06 -16.57 17.12
C ASP A 394 8.12 -16.03 16.15
N TRP A 395 9.39 -16.21 16.50
CA TRP A 395 10.48 -16.02 15.55
C TRP A 395 10.57 -17.22 14.60
N LEU A 396 11.14 -16.98 13.42
CA LEU A 396 11.61 -18.07 12.59
C LEU A 396 12.76 -18.80 13.32
N PRO A 397 12.74 -20.15 13.36
CA PRO A 397 13.84 -20.93 13.92
C PRO A 397 15.18 -20.56 13.29
N SER A 398 16.26 -20.58 14.08
CA SER A 398 17.61 -20.31 13.59
C SER A 398 18.47 -21.56 13.69
N GLN A 399 19.11 -21.93 12.58
CA GLN A 399 20.09 -23.03 12.53
C GLN A 399 21.45 -22.68 13.15
N TYR A 400 21.71 -21.39 13.44
CA TYR A 400 23.03 -20.88 13.85
C TYR A 400 23.12 -20.52 15.34
N LEU A 401 21.99 -20.40 16.02
CA LEU A 401 21.94 -19.95 17.42
C LEU A 401 21.70 -21.12 18.38
N ASN A 402 22.38 -21.07 19.52
CA ASN A 402 22.02 -21.82 20.71
C ASN A 402 20.85 -21.11 21.43
N PRO A 403 20.13 -21.80 22.35
CA PRO A 403 19.06 -21.18 23.14
C PRO A 403 19.49 -19.98 24.00
N ASP A 404 20.79 -19.83 24.29
CA ASP A 404 21.35 -18.69 25.02
C ASP A 404 21.76 -17.51 24.12
N GLY A 405 21.47 -17.59 22.81
CA GLY A 405 21.78 -16.57 21.81
C GLY A 405 23.22 -16.58 21.29
N THR A 406 24.06 -17.52 21.72
CA THR A 406 25.43 -17.67 21.18
C THR A 406 25.46 -18.46 19.88
N LEU A 407 26.50 -18.28 19.07
CA LEU A 407 26.65 -19.07 17.83
C LEU A 407 27.02 -20.54 18.11
N ASN A 408 26.35 -21.47 17.42
CA ASN A 408 26.58 -22.92 17.51
C ASN A 408 27.66 -23.41 16.52
N GLU A 409 27.85 -24.73 16.38
CA GLU A 409 28.82 -25.30 15.44
C GLU A 409 28.55 -25.01 13.95
N ASN A 410 27.29 -24.83 13.55
CA ASN A 410 26.89 -24.60 12.16
C ASN A 410 27.28 -23.19 11.67
N ALA A 411 27.47 -22.26 12.61
CA ALA A 411 27.88 -20.89 12.31
C ALA A 411 29.26 -20.81 11.66
N SER A 412 29.44 -19.88 10.73
CA SER A 412 30.70 -19.76 9.98
C SER A 412 31.85 -19.32 10.88
N LYS A 413 33.09 -19.69 10.50
CA LYS A 413 34.30 -19.17 11.17
C LYS A 413 34.39 -17.65 11.12
N GLN A 414 33.72 -17.02 10.16
CA GLN A 414 33.68 -15.57 9.99
C GLN A 414 32.76 -14.94 11.03
N ALA A 415 31.53 -15.43 11.14
CA ALA A 415 30.57 -14.97 12.14
C ALA A 415 31.09 -15.19 13.58
N LYS A 416 31.77 -16.31 13.86
CA LYS A 416 32.42 -16.54 15.16
C LYS A 416 33.49 -15.51 15.51
N ARG A 417 34.20 -14.96 14.52
CA ARG A 417 35.11 -13.81 14.76
C ARG A 417 34.33 -12.52 14.98
N GLY A 418 33.22 -12.34 14.26
CA GLY A 418 32.28 -11.24 14.47
C GLY A 418 31.68 -11.23 15.87
N GLU A 419 31.33 -12.39 16.43
CA GLU A 419 30.82 -12.53 17.80
C GLU A 419 31.82 -12.03 18.85
N ILE A 420 33.11 -12.30 18.64
CA ILE A 420 34.19 -11.78 19.51
C ILE A 420 34.21 -10.24 19.46
N LEU A 421 34.06 -9.66 18.27
CA LEU A 421 34.02 -8.20 18.10
C LEU A 421 32.74 -7.59 18.69
N PHE A 422 31.60 -8.25 18.53
CA PHE A 422 30.31 -7.83 19.07
C PHE A 422 30.32 -7.75 20.60
N ASN A 423 31.07 -8.67 21.24
CA ASN A 423 31.25 -8.71 22.69
C ASN A 423 32.44 -7.88 23.20
N LYS A 424 33.24 -7.29 22.30
CA LYS A 424 34.40 -6.47 22.67
C LYS A 424 33.93 -5.11 23.19
N LYS A 425 34.50 -4.68 24.32
CA LYS A 425 34.31 -3.33 24.83
C LYS A 425 35.14 -2.32 24.05
N PHE A 426 34.53 -1.19 23.72
CA PHE A 426 35.18 -0.07 23.06
C PHE A 426 35.22 1.14 23.98
N ASP A 427 36.41 1.69 24.24
CA ASP A 427 36.58 2.89 25.07
C ASP A 427 35.81 4.08 24.51
N SER A 428 35.74 4.20 23.18
CA SER A 428 34.99 5.25 22.50
C SER A 428 33.47 5.13 22.60
N MET A 429 32.95 3.98 23.06
CA MET A 429 31.55 3.78 23.46
C MET A 429 31.36 3.89 24.99
N GLY A 430 32.33 4.46 25.70
CA GLY A 430 32.31 4.54 27.16
C GLY A 430 32.54 3.19 27.85
N GLY A 431 33.32 2.30 27.22
CA GLY A 431 33.62 0.96 27.76
C GLY A 431 32.50 -0.06 27.56
N ARG A 432 31.54 0.22 26.68
CA ARG A 432 30.45 -0.69 26.29
C ARG A 432 30.82 -1.54 25.07
N ALA A 433 30.11 -2.64 24.89
CA ALA A 433 30.12 -3.49 23.71
C ALA A 433 28.77 -3.41 22.99
N CYS A 434 28.65 -3.95 21.77
CA CYS A 434 27.36 -4.08 21.08
C CYS A 434 26.39 -4.92 21.93
N SER A 435 26.89 -5.99 22.54
CA SER A 435 26.15 -6.86 23.45
C SER A 435 25.76 -6.22 24.80
N SER A 436 26.17 -4.97 25.06
CA SER A 436 25.70 -4.23 26.25
C SER A 436 24.26 -3.75 26.12
N CYS A 437 23.77 -3.57 24.89
CA CYS A 437 22.37 -3.27 24.59
C CYS A 437 21.70 -4.48 23.92
N HIS A 438 22.37 -5.09 22.93
CA HIS A 438 21.86 -6.26 22.23
C HIS A 438 22.29 -7.57 22.91
N ILE A 439 21.70 -7.86 24.06
CA ILE A 439 22.13 -8.96 24.95
C ILE A 439 21.73 -10.32 24.36
N PRO A 440 22.67 -11.20 23.96
CA PRO A 440 22.35 -12.46 23.28
C PRO A 440 21.37 -13.35 24.07
N SER A 441 21.60 -13.50 25.38
CA SER A 441 20.77 -14.31 26.28
C SER A 441 19.40 -13.72 26.61
N SER A 442 19.08 -12.56 26.08
CA SER A 442 17.81 -11.85 26.29
C SER A 442 17.25 -11.42 24.94
N ASN A 443 17.28 -12.33 23.95
CA ASN A 443 16.74 -12.11 22.62
C ASN A 443 17.31 -10.85 21.92
N PHE A 444 18.56 -10.53 22.21
CA PHE A 444 19.28 -9.38 21.66
C PHE A 444 18.66 -8.02 22.00
N ILE A 445 18.03 -7.90 23.16
CA ILE A 445 17.49 -6.65 23.69
C ILE A 445 17.83 -6.48 25.17
N ASP A 446 17.86 -5.24 25.63
CA ASP A 446 18.02 -4.88 27.05
C ASP A 446 16.74 -4.32 27.69
N GLY A 447 15.67 -4.17 26.90
CA GLY A 447 14.40 -3.58 27.34
C GLY A 447 14.49 -2.09 27.69
N LEU A 448 15.55 -1.41 27.25
CA LEU A 448 15.78 0.01 27.51
C LEU A 448 15.70 0.83 26.22
N ARG A 449 15.62 2.14 26.40
CA ARG A 449 15.65 3.12 25.33
C ARG A 449 16.96 3.87 25.33
N HIS A 450 17.52 4.09 24.14
CA HIS A 450 18.80 4.75 23.96
C HIS A 450 18.71 5.84 22.91
N ASP A 451 19.42 6.94 23.15
CA ASP A 451 19.74 7.90 22.11
C ASP A 451 21.19 7.65 21.68
N ILE A 452 21.32 7.02 20.51
CA ILE A 452 22.63 6.79 19.86
C ILE A 452 22.99 7.93 18.89
N GLY A 453 22.17 8.99 18.84
CA GLY A 453 22.28 10.11 17.94
C GLY A 453 21.93 9.74 16.50
N SER A 454 20.93 8.87 16.32
CA SER A 454 20.31 8.54 15.04
C SER A 454 19.02 9.33 14.81
N GLY A 455 18.27 9.69 15.86
CA GLY A 455 17.04 10.48 15.76
C GLY A 455 17.26 11.99 15.98
N ASN A 456 16.23 12.77 15.67
CA ASN A 456 16.21 14.22 15.90
C ASN A 456 15.25 14.56 17.05
N ALA A 457 15.76 15.16 18.12
CA ALA A 457 14.91 15.60 19.23
C ALA A 457 14.12 16.85 18.84
N SER A 458 12.80 16.87 19.09
CA SER A 458 11.96 18.05 18.81
C SER A 458 12.29 19.26 19.70
N SER A 459 12.89 19.02 20.86
CA SER A 459 13.41 20.07 21.74
C SER A 459 14.59 19.55 22.57
N PRO A 460 15.40 20.42 23.19
CA PRO A 460 16.58 20.00 23.97
C PRO A 460 16.32 19.00 25.11
N ASN A 461 15.07 18.87 25.56
CA ASN A 461 14.66 17.93 26.63
C ASN A 461 13.65 16.88 26.14
N ALA A 462 13.33 16.87 24.84
CA ALA A 462 12.44 15.85 24.29
C ALA A 462 13.15 14.49 24.29
N ARG A 463 12.35 13.42 24.37
CA ARG A 463 12.83 12.03 24.35
C ARG A 463 12.40 11.30 23.08
N ASP A 464 11.95 12.03 22.08
CA ASP A 464 11.54 11.52 20.76
C ASP A 464 12.74 11.17 19.85
N SER A 465 13.97 11.40 20.30
CA SER A 465 15.19 10.83 19.71
C SER A 465 15.60 9.48 20.31
N PHE A 466 14.91 9.00 21.36
CA PHE A 466 15.22 7.75 22.04
C PHE A 466 14.38 6.61 21.46
N PHE A 467 15.06 5.55 21.05
CA PHE A 467 14.42 4.35 20.52
C PHE A 467 14.72 3.16 21.42
N ASP A 468 13.79 2.20 21.47
CA ASP A 468 14.05 0.91 22.09
C ASP A 468 15.18 0.17 21.35
N THR A 469 15.93 -0.67 22.07
CA THR A 469 16.91 -1.56 21.42
C THR A 469 16.16 -2.63 20.62
N PRO A 470 16.22 -2.64 19.28
CA PRO A 470 15.53 -3.65 18.50
C PRO A 470 16.20 -5.02 18.66
N THR A 471 15.41 -6.10 18.61
CA THR A 471 15.99 -7.45 18.53
C THR A 471 16.77 -7.62 17.23
N LEU A 472 17.83 -8.43 17.29
CA LEU A 472 18.60 -8.83 16.11
C LEU A 472 18.11 -10.17 15.53
N ILE A 473 17.17 -10.85 16.21
CA ILE A 473 16.60 -12.11 15.71
C ILE A 473 15.75 -11.80 14.46
N ASN A 474 15.96 -12.57 13.40
CA ASN A 474 15.27 -12.41 12.10
C ASN A 474 15.47 -11.05 11.40
N VAL A 475 16.37 -10.19 11.88
CA VAL A 475 16.55 -8.81 11.37
C VAL A 475 16.96 -8.76 9.88
N LYS A 476 17.51 -9.85 9.33
CA LYS A 476 17.93 -9.95 7.93
C LYS A 476 16.81 -9.67 6.93
N TYR A 477 15.55 -9.86 7.31
CA TYR A 477 14.41 -9.75 6.42
C TYR A 477 13.73 -8.38 6.45
N THR A 478 14.15 -7.50 7.38
CA THR A 478 13.49 -6.23 7.69
C THR A 478 14.28 -5.00 7.22
N ALA A 479 15.23 -5.18 6.31
CA ALA A 479 15.88 -4.06 5.65
C ALA A 479 14.86 -3.14 4.95
N PRO A 480 15.10 -1.82 4.88
CA PRO A 480 16.28 -1.11 5.39
C PRO A 480 16.25 -0.87 6.91
N TYR A 481 17.41 -0.63 7.52
CA TYR A 481 17.64 -0.55 8.96
C TYR A 481 17.65 0.88 9.52
N PHE A 482 17.42 0.97 10.84
CA PHE A 482 17.10 2.16 11.64
C PHE A 482 15.64 2.60 11.55
N HIS A 483 15.22 3.46 12.49
CA HIS A 483 13.83 3.94 12.61
C HIS A 483 13.37 4.74 11.38
N ASP A 484 14.30 5.44 10.71
CA ASP A 484 14.08 6.14 9.45
C ASP A 484 14.49 5.28 8.25
N GLY A 485 14.99 4.07 8.52
CA GLY A 485 15.48 3.14 7.54
C GLY A 485 16.49 3.73 6.55
N SER A 486 17.38 4.57 7.05
CA SER A 486 18.45 5.26 6.31
C SER A 486 19.60 4.37 5.84
N LEU A 487 19.64 3.11 6.30
CA LEU A 487 20.73 2.17 6.03
C LEU A 487 20.20 0.94 5.30
N GLU A 488 20.62 0.72 4.06
CA GLU A 488 20.10 -0.38 3.24
C GLU A 488 20.51 -1.76 3.77
N ASN A 489 21.77 -1.88 4.24
CA ASN A 489 22.38 -3.17 4.52
C ASN A 489 22.95 -3.24 5.94
N LEU A 490 23.10 -4.45 6.53
CA LEU A 490 23.75 -4.63 7.83
C LEU A 490 25.21 -4.15 7.83
N SER A 491 25.88 -4.21 6.68
CA SER A 491 27.22 -3.63 6.52
C SER A 491 27.24 -2.12 6.72
N ASP A 492 26.17 -1.43 6.30
CA ASP A 492 26.05 0.02 6.45
C ASP A 492 25.78 0.38 7.91
N VAL A 493 25.04 -0.46 8.64
CA VAL A 493 24.89 -0.37 10.11
C VAL A 493 26.25 -0.49 10.80
N VAL A 494 27.04 -1.51 10.47
CA VAL A 494 28.39 -1.67 11.02
C VAL A 494 29.28 -0.46 10.71
N GLN A 495 29.24 0.02 9.46
CA GLN A 495 30.00 1.18 9.03
C GLN A 495 29.56 2.47 9.73
N TRP A 496 28.26 2.63 9.98
CA TRP A 496 27.72 3.76 10.72
C TRP A 496 28.23 3.78 12.16
N PHE A 497 28.20 2.65 12.88
CA PHE A 497 28.73 2.56 14.24
C PHE A 497 30.25 2.79 14.30
N ASP A 498 31.01 2.23 13.35
CA ASP A 498 32.46 2.47 13.24
C ASP A 498 32.78 3.97 13.06
N ASN A 499 32.01 4.66 12.22
CA ASN A 499 32.19 6.10 11.98
C ASN A 499 31.75 6.95 13.18
N LYS A 500 30.55 6.69 13.71
CA LYS A 500 29.93 7.46 14.81
C LYS A 500 30.79 7.40 16.06
N TYR A 501 31.26 6.21 16.43
CA TYR A 501 32.03 5.96 17.65
C TYR A 501 33.52 5.80 17.39
N LYS A 502 34.01 6.02 16.15
CA LYS A 502 35.44 5.93 15.78
C LYS A 502 36.07 4.63 16.29
N LEU A 503 35.42 3.49 16.03
CA LEU A 503 35.83 2.18 16.54
C LEU A 503 37.15 1.71 15.92
N LYS A 504 37.51 2.23 14.73
CA LYS A 504 38.73 1.93 13.97
C LYS A 504 38.78 0.46 13.54
N LEU A 505 37.63 -0.09 13.17
CA LEU A 505 37.56 -1.43 12.61
C LEU A 505 38.20 -1.45 11.22
N ASN A 506 39.02 -2.45 10.94
CA ASN A 506 39.48 -2.69 9.57
C ASN A 506 38.40 -3.42 8.75
N GLU A 507 38.56 -3.47 7.43
CA GLU A 507 37.57 -4.06 6.52
C GLU A 507 37.23 -5.53 6.84
N LYS A 508 38.21 -6.30 7.31
CA LYS A 508 37.97 -7.69 7.73
C LYS A 508 37.14 -7.74 9.01
N GLU A 509 37.41 -6.88 9.99
CA GLU A 509 36.63 -6.80 11.23
C GLU A 509 35.18 -6.38 10.96
N LYS A 510 34.97 -5.40 10.07
CA LYS A 510 33.61 -5.00 9.64
C LYS A 510 32.88 -6.14 8.95
N SER A 511 33.57 -6.87 8.07
CA SER A 511 33.01 -8.03 7.38
C SER A 511 32.72 -9.19 8.33
N ASP A 512 33.60 -9.44 9.32
CA ASP A 512 33.39 -10.45 10.36
C ASP A 512 32.15 -10.09 11.21
N LEU A 513 32.00 -8.84 11.65
CA LEU A 513 30.85 -8.37 12.41
C LEU A 513 29.54 -8.41 11.60
N THR A 514 29.60 -8.05 10.31
CA THR A 514 28.44 -8.13 9.41
C THR A 514 27.96 -9.57 9.26
N ALA A 515 28.87 -10.54 9.12
CA ALA A 515 28.51 -11.96 9.05
C ALA A 515 27.87 -12.47 10.34
N TYR A 516 28.31 -11.97 11.51
CA TYR A 516 27.66 -12.28 12.78
C TYR A 516 26.21 -11.78 12.80
N LEU A 517 25.98 -10.51 12.43
CA LEU A 517 24.62 -9.95 12.37
C LEU A 517 23.73 -10.69 11.36
N ASP A 518 24.29 -11.11 10.22
CA ASP A 518 23.58 -11.88 9.22
C ASP A 518 23.15 -13.27 9.73
N GLU A 519 24.05 -14.00 10.40
CA GLU A 519 23.74 -15.34 10.94
C GLU A 519 22.78 -15.28 12.15
N VAL A 520 22.93 -14.29 13.05
CA VAL A 520 21.97 -14.02 14.14
C VAL A 520 20.59 -13.65 13.56
N GLY A 521 20.60 -12.84 12.50
CA GLY A 521 19.39 -12.33 11.85
C GLY A 521 18.74 -13.29 10.86
N THR A 522 19.33 -14.46 10.58
CA THR A 522 18.76 -15.43 9.64
C THR A 522 17.76 -16.36 10.34
N GLY A 523 16.68 -16.69 9.64
CA GLY A 523 15.68 -17.69 10.04
C GLY A 523 15.46 -18.75 8.96
N GLU A 524 14.91 -19.88 9.34
CA GLU A 524 14.54 -20.97 8.43
C GLU A 524 13.24 -20.65 7.69
N GLU A 525 13.23 -20.92 6.37
CA GLU A 525 12.05 -20.78 5.50
C GLU A 525 11.27 -19.46 5.71
N PRO A 526 11.89 -18.29 5.46
CA PRO A 526 11.33 -16.99 5.87
C PRO A 526 10.06 -16.55 5.12
N PHE A 527 9.72 -17.25 4.03
CA PHE A 527 8.62 -16.92 3.15
C PHE A 527 7.76 -18.15 2.88
N GLU A 528 6.47 -17.92 2.63
CA GLU A 528 5.52 -18.95 2.23
C GLU A 528 5.92 -19.53 0.86
N ASN A 529 5.87 -20.85 0.77
CA ASN A 529 6.09 -21.57 -0.48
C ASN A 529 4.75 -22.01 -1.06
N PHE A 530 4.36 -21.40 -2.17
CA PHE A 530 3.17 -21.79 -2.92
C PHE A 530 3.51 -22.85 -3.97
N ASP A 531 2.63 -23.84 -4.09
CA ASP A 531 2.71 -24.91 -5.09
C ASP A 531 1.34 -25.14 -5.77
N TYR A 532 1.09 -26.34 -6.29
CA TYR A 532 -0.18 -26.66 -6.96
C TYR A 532 -1.35 -26.84 -5.99
N GLU A 533 -1.10 -27.27 -4.75
CA GLU A 533 -2.12 -27.49 -3.72
C GLU A 533 -2.16 -26.35 -2.69
N ASN A 534 -1.02 -25.74 -2.40
CA ASN A 534 -0.91 -24.55 -1.54
C ASN A 534 -0.85 -23.30 -2.41
N THR A 535 -2.00 -22.65 -2.61
CA THR A 535 -2.15 -21.39 -3.32
C THR A 535 -2.50 -20.25 -2.37
N GLN A 536 -2.41 -19.01 -2.85
CA GLN A 536 -2.88 -17.85 -2.08
C GLN A 536 -4.34 -18.01 -1.66
N PHE A 537 -5.21 -18.40 -2.60
CA PHE A 537 -6.62 -18.53 -2.32
C PHE A 537 -6.92 -19.63 -1.30
N THR A 538 -6.20 -20.76 -1.32
CA THR A 538 -6.38 -21.81 -0.30
C THR A 538 -5.94 -21.34 1.08
N LEU A 539 -4.92 -20.47 1.15
CA LEU A 539 -4.48 -19.85 2.40
C LEU A 539 -5.57 -18.90 2.93
N ASP A 540 -6.02 -17.95 2.10
CA ASP A 540 -7.07 -16.98 2.44
C ASP A 540 -8.38 -17.70 2.84
N TRP A 541 -8.75 -18.75 2.11
CA TRP A 541 -9.92 -19.58 2.42
C TRP A 541 -9.80 -20.26 3.79
N SER A 542 -8.62 -20.82 4.10
CA SER A 542 -8.39 -21.50 5.38
C SER A 542 -8.50 -20.51 6.55
N GLU A 543 -7.91 -19.33 6.40
CA GLU A 543 -7.94 -18.24 7.38
C GLU A 543 -9.39 -17.77 7.65
N LEU A 544 -10.16 -17.49 6.59
CA LEU A 544 -11.54 -17.05 6.71
C LEU A 544 -12.46 -18.14 7.32
N SER A 545 -12.19 -19.42 7.03
CA SER A 545 -12.85 -20.56 7.70
C SER A 545 -12.53 -20.60 9.21
N THR A 546 -11.27 -20.33 9.58
CA THR A 546 -10.86 -20.21 10.98
C THR A 546 -11.58 -19.07 11.68
N PHE A 547 -11.71 -17.90 11.05
CA PHE A 547 -12.43 -16.76 11.62
C PHE A 547 -13.89 -17.10 11.92
N LEU A 548 -14.56 -17.78 10.99
CA LEU A 548 -15.97 -18.17 11.14
C LEU A 548 -16.19 -19.21 12.23
N SER A 549 -15.18 -20.00 12.59
CA SER A 549 -15.28 -20.97 13.69
C SER A 549 -15.68 -20.31 15.02
N THR A 550 -15.37 -19.03 15.19
CA THR A 550 -15.74 -18.23 16.38
C THR A 550 -17.26 -18.09 16.57
N LEU A 551 -18.06 -18.26 15.50
CA LEU A 551 -19.53 -18.30 15.58
C LEU A 551 -20.05 -19.45 16.45
N ASN A 552 -19.28 -20.54 16.61
CA ASN A 552 -19.62 -21.63 17.52
C ASN A 552 -19.73 -21.15 18.98
N THR A 553 -19.04 -20.06 19.33
CA THR A 553 -19.10 -19.43 20.66
C THR A 553 -20.04 -18.23 20.66
N LEU A 554 -19.97 -17.38 19.63
CA LEU A 554 -20.69 -16.11 19.62
C LEU A 554 -22.22 -16.26 19.46
N ILE A 555 -22.69 -17.19 18.61
CA ILE A 555 -24.13 -17.40 18.40
C ILE A 555 -24.81 -17.91 19.68
N PRO A 556 -24.30 -18.94 20.37
CA PRO A 556 -24.87 -19.37 21.66
C PRO A 556 -24.80 -18.30 22.75
N ALA A 557 -23.82 -17.40 22.69
CA ALA A 557 -23.70 -16.28 23.61
C ALA A 557 -24.63 -15.09 23.28
N GLU A 558 -25.38 -15.16 22.16
CA GLU A 558 -26.23 -14.09 21.66
C GLU A 558 -25.48 -12.75 21.46
N ASP A 559 -24.20 -12.84 21.10
CA ASP A 559 -23.31 -11.68 21.02
C ASP A 559 -23.42 -10.95 19.68
N LYS A 560 -24.49 -10.16 19.54
CA LYS A 560 -24.80 -9.43 18.32
C LYS A 560 -23.66 -8.54 17.83
N PHE A 561 -22.93 -7.90 18.73
CA PHE A 561 -21.89 -6.94 18.35
C PHE A 561 -20.70 -7.64 17.69
N HIS A 562 -20.15 -8.67 18.33
CA HIS A 562 -18.96 -9.36 17.80
C HIS A 562 -19.30 -10.23 16.58
N ILE A 563 -20.54 -10.77 16.48
CA ILE A 563 -21.01 -11.45 15.25
C ILE A 563 -21.09 -10.49 14.07
N ALA A 564 -21.68 -9.31 14.28
CA ALA A 564 -21.78 -8.31 13.21
C ALA A 564 -20.40 -7.85 12.75
N LEU A 565 -19.46 -7.64 13.66
CA LEU A 565 -18.08 -7.30 13.33
C LEU A 565 -17.42 -8.39 12.47
N LEU A 566 -17.46 -9.65 12.94
CA LEU A 566 -16.94 -10.82 12.22
C LEU A 566 -17.50 -10.94 10.79
N LEU A 567 -18.82 -10.92 10.65
CA LEU A 567 -19.47 -11.16 9.36
C LEU A 567 -19.27 -9.99 8.38
N ASN A 568 -19.15 -8.76 8.90
CA ASN A 568 -18.82 -7.60 8.07
C ASN A 568 -17.39 -7.61 7.52
N THR A 569 -16.47 -8.31 8.19
CA THR A 569 -15.12 -8.60 7.70
C THR A 569 -15.18 -9.76 6.70
N VAL A 570 -15.52 -10.96 7.18
CA VAL A 570 -15.35 -12.20 6.41
C VAL A 570 -16.21 -12.26 5.14
N SER A 571 -17.48 -11.85 5.20
CA SER A 571 -18.37 -11.94 4.03
C SER A 571 -17.90 -11.05 2.88
N LYS A 572 -17.33 -9.88 3.18
CA LYS A 572 -16.84 -8.94 2.16
C LYS A 572 -15.54 -9.43 1.54
N ASP A 573 -14.61 -9.92 2.35
CA ASP A 573 -13.31 -10.40 1.88
C ASP A 573 -13.48 -11.65 1.00
N LEU A 574 -14.30 -12.61 1.44
CA LEU A 574 -14.63 -13.80 0.62
C LEU A 574 -15.25 -13.44 -0.74
N LYS A 575 -16.16 -12.45 -0.79
CA LYS A 575 -16.75 -11.99 -2.06
C LYS A 575 -15.71 -11.33 -2.96
N PHE A 576 -14.78 -10.58 -2.38
CA PHE A 576 -13.70 -9.93 -3.12
C PHE A 576 -12.76 -10.99 -3.72
N ASP A 577 -12.34 -11.98 -2.93
CA ASP A 577 -11.46 -13.06 -3.39
C ASP A 577 -12.14 -13.95 -4.43
N ALA A 578 -13.43 -14.24 -4.25
CA ALA A 578 -14.24 -15.00 -5.21
C ALA A 578 -14.31 -14.33 -6.59
N ALA A 579 -14.29 -12.99 -6.66
CA ALA A 579 -14.26 -12.25 -7.92
C ALA A 579 -12.93 -12.40 -8.66
N GLY A 580 -11.85 -12.73 -7.94
CA GLY A 580 -10.51 -13.00 -8.50
C GLY A 580 -10.33 -14.42 -9.03
N LEU A 581 -11.23 -15.36 -8.71
CA LEU A 581 -11.13 -16.75 -9.13
C LEU A 581 -11.31 -16.91 -10.65
N LYS A 582 -10.37 -17.61 -11.29
CA LYS A 582 -10.46 -17.97 -12.72
C LYS A 582 -11.54 -19.03 -12.99
N ASN A 583 -11.84 -19.86 -12.00
CA ASN A 583 -12.84 -20.93 -12.11
C ASN A 583 -14.21 -20.43 -11.64
N LEU A 584 -15.10 -20.20 -12.60
CA LEU A 584 -16.45 -19.67 -12.35
C LEU A 584 -17.31 -20.62 -11.50
N ASP A 585 -17.10 -21.93 -11.58
CA ASP A 585 -17.85 -22.90 -10.77
C ASP A 585 -17.45 -22.78 -9.29
N GLN A 586 -16.15 -22.64 -8.99
CA GLN A 586 -15.68 -22.40 -7.62
C GLN A 586 -16.15 -21.04 -7.10
N SER A 587 -16.08 -19.99 -7.93
CA SER A 587 -16.58 -18.66 -7.59
C SER A 587 -18.07 -18.70 -7.18
N SER A 588 -18.91 -19.41 -7.93
CA SER A 588 -20.33 -19.57 -7.61
C SER A 588 -20.57 -20.26 -6.26
N LEU A 589 -19.73 -21.22 -5.87
CA LEU A 589 -19.84 -21.91 -4.57
C LEU A 589 -19.48 -20.97 -3.41
N VAL A 590 -18.46 -20.11 -3.59
CA VAL A 590 -18.10 -19.11 -2.58
C VAL A 590 -19.25 -18.11 -2.39
N TYR A 591 -19.86 -17.63 -3.48
CA TYR A 591 -21.02 -16.74 -3.37
C TYR A 591 -22.18 -17.39 -2.60
N GLU A 592 -22.50 -18.66 -2.85
CA GLU A 592 -23.52 -19.40 -2.09
C GLU A 592 -23.22 -19.43 -0.58
N LEU A 593 -21.95 -19.63 -0.21
CA LEU A 593 -21.51 -19.60 1.20
C LEU A 593 -21.64 -18.20 1.80
N THR A 594 -21.24 -17.16 1.07
CA THR A 594 -21.33 -15.78 1.56
C THR A 594 -22.77 -15.28 1.70
N ASP A 595 -23.69 -15.74 0.82
CA ASP A 595 -25.12 -15.45 0.96
C ASP A 595 -25.68 -16.05 2.26
N LYS A 596 -25.18 -17.22 2.69
CA LYS A 596 -25.55 -17.81 3.98
C LYS A 596 -25.04 -16.98 5.15
N LEU A 597 -23.81 -16.45 5.07
CA LEU A 597 -23.26 -15.54 6.07
C LEU A 597 -24.10 -14.27 6.20
N ASP A 598 -24.52 -13.68 5.08
CA ASP A 598 -25.40 -12.50 5.08
C ASP A 598 -26.76 -12.82 5.74
N ASN A 599 -27.33 -14.00 5.45
CA ASN A 599 -28.57 -14.44 6.09
C ASN A 599 -28.43 -14.65 7.62
N ILE A 600 -27.26 -15.14 8.08
CA ILE A 600 -26.96 -15.25 9.51
C ILE A 600 -26.93 -13.85 10.13
N LEU A 601 -26.25 -12.89 9.50
CA LEU A 601 -26.19 -11.50 9.96
C LEU A 601 -27.59 -10.90 10.08
N ASP A 602 -28.41 -11.05 9.04
CA ASP A 602 -29.81 -10.58 9.01
C ASP A 602 -30.66 -11.15 10.16
N ALA A 603 -30.48 -12.43 10.50
CA ALA A 603 -31.18 -13.08 11.60
C ALA A 603 -30.70 -12.54 12.96
N VAL A 604 -29.38 -12.40 13.13
CA VAL A 604 -28.76 -11.82 14.34
C VAL A 604 -29.19 -10.36 14.55
N GLU A 605 -29.31 -9.57 13.48
CA GLU A 605 -29.79 -8.20 13.56
C GLU A 605 -31.24 -8.11 14.07
N LYS A 606 -32.08 -9.09 13.71
CA LYS A 606 -33.47 -9.23 14.18
C LYS A 606 -33.58 -9.90 15.55
N ASN A 607 -32.47 -10.30 16.17
CA ASN A 607 -32.41 -11.11 17.39
C ASN A 607 -33.12 -12.48 17.24
N ASP A 608 -33.13 -13.04 16.03
CA ASP A 608 -33.64 -14.38 15.74
C ASP A 608 -32.52 -15.42 15.87
N TRP A 609 -32.19 -15.76 17.12
CA TRP A 609 -31.09 -16.67 17.47
C TRP A 609 -31.32 -18.12 17.04
N GLN A 610 -32.58 -18.54 16.95
CA GLN A 610 -32.92 -19.89 16.50
C GLN A 610 -32.63 -20.02 15.01
N THR A 611 -33.04 -19.04 14.21
CA THR A 611 -32.76 -19.03 12.77
C THR A 611 -31.27 -18.87 12.51
N SER A 612 -30.57 -17.99 13.23
CA SER A 612 -29.11 -17.82 13.04
C SER A 612 -28.32 -19.09 13.37
N ALA A 613 -28.68 -19.81 14.44
CA ALA A 613 -28.08 -21.10 14.78
C ALA A 613 -28.35 -22.18 13.70
N SER A 614 -29.57 -22.23 13.16
CA SER A 614 -29.92 -23.15 12.06
C SER A 614 -29.11 -22.85 10.81
N LEU A 615 -29.04 -21.58 10.41
CA LEU A 615 -28.28 -21.14 9.23
C LEU A 615 -26.77 -21.40 9.39
N TRP A 616 -26.23 -21.29 10.60
CA TRP A 616 -24.83 -21.64 10.87
C TRP A 616 -24.56 -23.14 10.71
N LEU A 617 -25.49 -24.01 11.12
CA LEU A 617 -25.37 -25.45 10.85
C LEU A 617 -25.40 -25.74 9.35
N GLU A 618 -26.31 -25.11 8.60
CA GLU A 618 -26.37 -25.22 7.14
C GLU A 618 -25.07 -24.74 6.47
N TYR A 619 -24.50 -23.62 6.93
CA TYR A 619 -23.22 -23.12 6.44
C TYR A 619 -22.13 -24.17 6.62
N LYS A 620 -22.00 -24.77 7.81
CA LYS A 620 -20.99 -25.81 8.07
C LYS A 620 -21.19 -27.04 7.20
N GLU A 621 -22.42 -27.43 6.90
CA GLU A 621 -22.70 -28.53 5.97
C GLU A 621 -22.22 -28.20 4.55
N LEU A 622 -22.47 -26.97 4.07
CA LEU A 622 -22.00 -26.50 2.76
C LEU A 622 -20.48 -26.37 2.71
N GLU A 623 -19.86 -25.81 3.74
CA GLU A 623 -18.41 -25.69 3.85
C GLU A 623 -17.75 -27.07 3.82
N ASN A 624 -18.25 -28.06 4.56
CA ASN A 624 -17.72 -29.42 4.51
C ASN A 624 -17.87 -30.07 3.12
N LYS A 625 -18.94 -29.73 2.40
CA LYS A 625 -19.21 -30.22 1.05
C LYS A 625 -18.35 -29.55 -0.02
N TYR A 626 -18.05 -28.25 0.13
CA TYR A 626 -17.39 -27.42 -0.88
C TYR A 626 -15.92 -27.17 -0.61
N GLY A 627 -15.51 -27.05 0.65
CA GLY A 627 -14.14 -26.82 1.10
C GLY A 627 -13.09 -27.69 0.39
N PRO A 628 -13.27 -29.01 0.28
CA PRO A 628 -12.33 -29.88 -0.43
C PRO A 628 -12.15 -29.56 -1.93
N LYS A 629 -13.07 -28.81 -2.54
CA LYS A 629 -13.04 -28.40 -3.95
C LYS A 629 -12.28 -27.09 -4.18
N PHE A 630 -11.89 -26.39 -3.13
CA PHE A 630 -11.18 -25.10 -3.20
C PHE A 630 -9.65 -25.24 -3.28
N LYS A 631 -9.16 -26.47 -3.47
CA LYS A 631 -7.75 -26.79 -3.72
C LYS A 631 -7.30 -26.44 -5.12
#